data_AF-A0A536A1Z3-F1
#
_entry.id   AF-A0A536A1Z3-F1
#
_cell.length_a   1.000
_cell.length_b   1.000
_cell.length_c   1.000
_cell.angle_alpha   90.00
_cell.angle_beta   90.00
_cell.angle_gamma   90.00
#
_symmetry.space_group_name_H-M   'P 1'
#
loop_
_entity.id
_entity.type
_entity.pdbx_description
1 polymer ?
#
loop_
_entity_poly.entity_id
_entity_poly.type
_entity_poly.pdbx_seq_one_letter_code
_entity_poly.pdbx_strand_id
1 'polypeptide(L)'
;MIGTKEVALAREHPRGTERRRLLPYRDALNDLEAYAALSEPDRDAIVRWAETRRRIKEAYGIDHDPANLADPLLPEERLRAHVLAGERAAARRSDFVDPGGDLIAAVAALRRA
;
A
#
# COMPACT_ATOMS: atom_id res chain seq x y z
N MET A 1 8.99 -7.86 -8.40
CA MET A 1 7.74 -8.22 -9.11
C MET A 1 6.87 -8.99 -8.12
N ILE A 2 5.61 -8.59 -7.95
CA ILE A 2 4.66 -9.29 -7.07
C ILE A 2 4.19 -10.56 -7.79
N GLY A 3 4.35 -11.71 -7.16
CA GLY A 3 4.05 -13.02 -7.76
C GLY A 3 2.56 -13.35 -7.74
N THR A 4 2.11 -14.19 -8.67
CA THR A 4 0.70 -14.67 -8.74
C THR A 4 0.31 -15.46 -7.49
N LYS A 5 1.21 -16.30 -6.96
CA LYS A 5 1.00 -17.03 -5.69
C LYS A 5 0.78 -16.12 -4.50
N GLU A 6 1.46 -14.97 -4.48
CA GLU A 6 1.38 -14.00 -3.40
C GLU A 6 0.01 -13.32 -3.38
N VAL A 7 -0.47 -12.91 -4.56
CA VAL A 7 -1.82 -12.35 -4.75
C VAL A 7 -2.90 -13.37 -4.37
N ALA A 8 -2.76 -14.63 -4.79
CA ALA A 8 -3.71 -15.69 -4.47
C ALA A 8 -3.82 -15.93 -2.96
N LEU A 9 -2.69 -16.03 -2.26
CA LEU A 9 -2.67 -16.22 -0.80
C LEU A 9 -3.28 -15.03 -0.06
N ALA A 10 -2.94 -13.81 -0.48
CA ALA A 10 -3.50 -12.59 0.10
C ALA A 10 -5.01 -12.49 -0.13
N ARG A 11 -5.52 -12.99 -1.26
CA ARG A 11 -6.96 -13.07 -1.56
C ARG A 11 -7.67 -14.09 -0.66
N GLU A 12 -7.08 -15.25 -0.42
CA GLU A 12 -7.67 -16.32 0.41
C GLU A 12 -7.71 -15.96 1.89
N HIS A 13 -6.73 -15.18 2.36
CA HIS A 13 -6.62 -14.76 3.75
C HIS A 13 -6.31 -13.26 3.89
N PRO A 14 -7.25 -12.38 3.53
CA PRO A 14 -7.00 -10.94 3.39
C PRO A 14 -6.55 -10.29 4.70
N ARG A 15 -7.35 -10.36 5.77
CA ARG A 15 -6.97 -9.78 7.06
C ARG A 15 -5.75 -10.44 7.71
N GLY A 16 -5.61 -11.76 7.60
CA GLY A 16 -4.47 -12.48 8.18
C GLY A 16 -3.14 -12.08 7.53
N THR A 17 -3.15 -12.01 6.19
CA THR A 17 -1.97 -11.62 5.40
C THR A 17 -1.67 -10.14 5.57
N GLU A 18 -2.70 -9.28 5.54
CA GLU A 18 -2.53 -7.86 5.78
C GLU A 18 -1.96 -7.60 7.16
N ARG A 19 -2.59 -8.12 8.21
CA ARG A 19 -2.13 -7.93 9.58
C ARG A 19 -0.70 -8.39 9.75
N ARG A 20 -0.32 -9.54 9.21
CA ARG A 20 1.07 -10.03 9.33
C ARG A 20 2.08 -9.11 8.65
N ARG A 21 1.72 -8.52 7.51
CA ARG A 21 2.61 -7.66 6.72
C ARG A 21 2.67 -6.21 7.22
N LEU A 22 1.52 -5.67 7.62
CA LEU A 22 1.36 -4.26 7.94
C LEU A 22 1.42 -3.95 9.44
N LEU A 23 1.19 -4.92 10.33
CA LEU A 23 1.24 -4.67 11.78
C LEU A 23 2.58 -4.08 12.26
N PRO A 24 3.76 -4.50 11.73
CA PRO A 24 5.03 -3.86 12.10
C PRO A 24 5.09 -2.38 11.72
N TYR A 25 4.29 -1.94 10.76
CA TYR A 25 4.26 -0.58 10.22
C TYR A 25 3.02 0.19 10.66
N ARG A 26 2.34 -0.25 11.73
CA ARG A 26 1.08 0.34 12.19
C ARG A 26 1.18 1.85 12.39
N ASP A 27 2.25 2.35 13.01
CA ASP A 27 2.39 3.78 13.28
C ASP A 27 2.52 4.57 11.97
N ALA A 28 3.35 4.08 11.04
CA ALA A 28 3.49 4.64 9.70
C ALA A 28 2.21 4.59 8.87
N LEU A 29 1.27 3.67 9.15
CA LEU A 29 -0.03 3.61 8.48
C LEU A 29 -1.06 4.59 9.08
N ASN A 30 -0.79 5.15 10.24
CA ASN A 30 -1.64 6.14 10.90
C ASN A 30 -1.05 7.56 10.86
N ASP A 31 0.24 7.69 10.60
CA ASP A 31 0.96 8.96 10.66
C ASP A 31 1.99 9.11 9.52
N LEU A 32 1.94 10.25 8.82
CA LEU A 32 2.78 10.51 7.65
C LEU A 32 4.23 10.85 8.01
N GLU A 33 4.49 11.42 9.19
CA GLU A 33 5.85 11.68 9.66
C GLU A 33 6.54 10.37 10.04
N ALA A 34 5.83 9.48 10.74
CA ALA A 34 6.28 8.14 11.05
C ALA A 34 6.55 7.33 9.77
N TYR A 35 5.70 7.45 8.74
CA TYR A 35 5.95 6.86 7.43
C TYR A 35 7.22 7.42 6.79
N ALA A 36 7.38 8.75 6.76
CA ALA A 36 8.52 9.40 6.12
C ALA A 36 9.85 9.09 6.82
N ALA A 37 9.81 8.82 8.13
CA ALA A 37 10.97 8.44 8.93
C ALA A 37 11.44 6.99 8.71
N LEU A 38 10.62 6.12 8.09
CA LEU A 38 11.00 4.74 7.80
C LEU A 38 12.20 4.67 6.85
N SER A 39 12.94 3.55 6.90
CA SER A 39 13.92 3.22 5.88
C SER A 39 13.22 2.97 4.53
N GLU A 40 13.93 3.19 3.41
CA GLU A 40 13.35 2.91 2.09
C GLU A 40 12.90 1.44 1.93
N PRO A 41 13.65 0.41 2.38
CA PRO A 41 13.18 -0.97 2.36
C PRO A 41 11.87 -1.21 3.12
N ASP A 42 11.67 -0.52 4.25
CA ASP A 42 10.43 -0.63 5.03
C ASP A 42 9.26 0.04 4.32
N ARG A 43 9.47 1.22 3.72
CA ARG A 43 8.46 1.85 2.87
C ARG A 43 8.10 0.97 1.68
N ASP A 44 9.09 0.33 1.05
CA ASP A 44 8.88 -0.61 -0.05
C ASP A 44 8.00 -1.81 0.33
N ALA A 45 8.07 -2.28 1.58
CA ALA A 45 7.18 -3.33 2.07
C ALA A 45 5.71 -2.88 2.05
N ILE A 46 5.44 -1.64 2.48
CA ILE A 46 4.10 -1.04 2.45
C ILE A 46 3.64 -0.81 1.01
N VAL A 47 4.49 -0.24 0.15
CA VAL A 47 4.22 -0.01 -1.28
C VAL A 47 3.86 -1.31 -2.00
N ARG A 48 4.61 -2.39 -1.77
CA ARG A 48 4.33 -3.72 -2.35
C ARG A 48 2.99 -4.27 -1.88
N TRP A 49 2.64 -4.07 -0.61
CA TRP A 49 1.34 -4.50 -0.12
C TRP A 49 0.19 -3.71 -0.75
N ALA A 50 0.32 -2.39 -0.84
CA ALA A 50 -0.68 -1.54 -1.47
C ALA A 50 -0.88 -1.91 -2.96
N GLU A 51 0.20 -2.19 -3.71
CA GLU A 51 0.08 -2.70 -5.08
C GLU A 51 -0.54 -4.10 -5.14
N THR A 52 -0.28 -4.98 -4.16
CA THR A 52 -0.96 -6.29 -4.06
C THR A 52 -2.47 -6.08 -3.92
N ARG A 53 -2.90 -5.11 -3.10
CA ARG A 53 -4.31 -4.78 -2.86
C ARG A 53 -4.99 -4.26 -4.13
N ARG A 54 -4.33 -3.37 -4.88
CA ARG A 54 -4.80 -2.91 -6.20
C ARG A 54 -5.03 -4.07 -7.15
N ARG A 55 -4.07 -5.01 -7.26
CA ARG A 55 -4.21 -6.19 -8.12
C ARG A 55 -5.37 -7.10 -7.69
N ILE A 56 -5.58 -7.28 -6.39
CA ILE A 56 -6.70 -8.09 -5.88
C ILE A 56 -8.04 -7.43 -6.24
N LYS A 57 -8.16 -6.11 -6.04
CA LYS A 57 -9.35 -5.33 -6.42
C LYS A 57 -9.64 -5.41 -7.91
N GLU A 58 -8.63 -5.19 -8.76
CA GLU A 58 -8.82 -5.22 -10.22
C GLU A 58 -9.17 -6.61 -10.75
N ALA A 59 -8.49 -7.65 -10.27
CA ALA A 59 -8.69 -9.00 -10.78
C ALA A 59 -9.94 -9.70 -10.21
N TYR A 60 -10.36 -9.35 -8.99
CA TYR A 60 -11.40 -10.09 -8.26
C TYR A 60 -12.52 -9.23 -7.68
N GLY A 61 -12.46 -7.90 -7.79
CA GLY A 61 -13.45 -6.99 -7.21
C GLY A 61 -13.41 -6.91 -5.67
N ILE A 62 -12.36 -7.45 -5.04
CA ILE A 62 -12.22 -7.50 -3.58
C ILE A 62 -11.39 -6.30 -3.13
N ASP A 63 -12.03 -5.37 -2.42
CA ASP A 63 -11.37 -4.20 -1.84
C ASP A 63 -11.52 -4.18 -0.33
N HIS A 64 -12.56 -3.54 0.18
CA HIS A 64 -12.87 -3.41 1.59
C HIS A 64 -14.38 -3.41 1.78
N ASP A 65 -14.87 -4.37 2.55
CA ASP A 65 -16.23 -4.43 3.08
C ASP A 65 -16.20 -4.09 4.59
N PRO A 66 -16.72 -2.92 5.00
CA PRO A 66 -16.72 -2.52 6.40
C PRO A 66 -17.61 -3.43 7.28
N ALA A 67 -18.54 -4.19 6.70
CA ALA A 67 -19.35 -5.18 7.41
C ALA A 67 -18.62 -6.52 7.58
N ASN A 68 -17.62 -6.80 6.73
CA ASN A 68 -16.78 -7.98 6.87
C ASN A 68 -15.61 -7.67 7.79
N LEU A 69 -15.69 -8.07 9.05
CA LEU A 69 -14.56 -7.91 9.97
C LEU A 69 -13.31 -8.66 9.49
N ALA A 70 -13.41 -9.66 8.62
CA ALA A 70 -12.25 -10.34 8.02
C ALA A 70 -11.64 -9.58 6.83
N ASP A 71 -12.21 -8.44 6.44
CA ASP A 71 -11.68 -7.62 5.35
C ASP A 71 -10.49 -6.76 5.79
N PRO A 72 -9.73 -6.28 4.80
CA PRO A 72 -8.60 -5.38 5.02
C PRO A 72 -9.01 -4.10 5.76
N LEU A 73 -8.09 -3.53 6.54
CA LEU A 73 -8.33 -2.37 7.41
C LEU A 73 -8.62 -1.07 6.63
N LEU A 74 -8.16 -0.97 5.38
CA LEU A 74 -8.32 0.22 4.54
C LEU A 74 -8.75 -0.17 3.11
N PRO A 75 -9.68 0.62 2.51
CA PRO A 75 -9.89 0.59 1.06
C PRO A 75 -8.59 0.89 0.31
N GLU A 76 -8.41 0.25 -0.85
CA GLU A 76 -7.22 0.36 -1.70
C GLU A 76 -6.91 1.80 -2.08
N GLU A 77 -7.93 2.59 -2.43
CA GLU A 77 -7.76 4.00 -2.80
C GLU A 77 -7.19 4.83 -1.63
N ARG A 78 -7.68 4.57 -0.42
CA ARG A 78 -7.19 5.24 0.80
C ARG A 78 -5.78 4.81 1.14
N LEU A 79 -5.46 3.53 0.97
CA LEU A 79 -4.11 3.01 1.17
C LEU A 79 -3.13 3.60 0.14
N ARG A 80 -3.54 3.71 -1.12
CA ARG A 80 -2.77 4.36 -2.19
C ARG A 80 -2.48 5.83 -1.86
N ALA A 81 -3.50 6.59 -1.50
CA ALA A 81 -3.37 7.99 -1.13
C ALA A 81 -2.40 8.20 0.05
N HIS A 82 -2.51 7.34 1.08
CA HIS A 82 -1.61 7.35 2.24
C HIS A 82 -0.16 7.10 1.85
N VAL A 83 0.10 6.05 1.06
CA VAL A 83 1.44 5.71 0.56
C VAL A 83 2.03 6.87 -0.23
N LEU A 84 1.28 7.44 -1.17
CA LEU A 84 1.78 8.55 -1.98
C LEU A 84 2.03 9.81 -1.14
N ALA A 85 1.17 10.15 -0.19
CA ALA A 85 1.40 11.26 0.73
C ALA A 85 2.67 11.05 1.57
N GLY A 86 2.88 9.83 2.07
CA GLY A 86 4.06 9.47 2.84
C GLY A 86 5.36 9.52 2.02
N GLU A 87 5.32 9.02 0.77
CA GLU A 87 6.47 9.11 -0.15
C GLU A 87 6.79 10.55 -0.55
N ARG A 88 5.76 11.38 -0.78
CA ARG A 88 5.93 12.83 -0.99
C ARG A 88 6.61 13.49 0.20
N ALA A 89 6.20 13.15 1.43
CA ALA A 89 6.84 13.66 2.65
C ALA A 89 8.30 13.20 2.77
N ALA A 90 8.58 11.92 2.54
CA ALA A 90 9.94 11.35 2.58
C ALA A 90 10.87 11.99 1.53
N ALA A 91 10.37 12.21 0.32
CA ALA A 91 11.11 12.81 -0.78
C ALA A 91 11.09 14.36 -0.76
N ARG A 92 10.37 14.98 0.19
CA ARG A 92 10.11 16.43 0.26
C ARG A 92 9.57 17.01 -1.05
N ARG A 93 8.64 16.30 -1.69
CA ARG A 93 8.07 16.62 -3.00
C ARG A 93 6.55 16.72 -2.92
N SER A 94 6.02 17.93 -2.75
CA SER A 94 4.58 18.15 -2.60
C SER A 94 3.82 18.21 -3.94
N ASP A 95 4.52 18.37 -5.05
CA ASP A 95 3.98 18.66 -6.39
C ASP A 95 3.75 17.41 -7.26
N PHE A 96 4.19 16.23 -6.82
CA PHE A 96 3.99 14.98 -7.56
C PHE A 96 2.49 14.69 -7.77
N VAL A 97 2.05 14.52 -9.00
CA VAL A 97 0.67 14.12 -9.33
C VAL A 97 0.60 12.60 -9.50
N ASP A 98 -0.38 11.97 -8.85
CA ASP A 98 -0.59 10.52 -8.97
C ASP A 98 -1.04 10.14 -10.39
N PRO A 99 -0.27 9.33 -11.14
CA PRO A 99 -0.68 8.89 -12.48
C PRO A 99 -1.72 7.76 -12.48
N GLY A 100 -2.07 7.20 -11.32
CA GLY A 100 -2.86 5.98 -11.21
C GLY A 100 -2.07 4.71 -11.59
N GLY A 101 -2.77 3.60 -11.79
CA GLY A 101 -2.15 2.34 -12.24
C GLY A 101 -1.17 1.72 -11.24
N ASP A 102 -0.09 1.11 -11.75
CA ASP A 102 0.94 0.43 -10.95
C ASP A 102 1.59 1.37 -9.93
N LEU A 103 1.34 1.10 -8.64
CA LEU A 103 1.81 1.94 -7.55
C LEU A 103 3.33 1.88 -7.37
N ILE A 104 3.96 0.73 -7.65
CA ILE A 104 5.42 0.60 -7.58
C ILE A 104 6.05 1.51 -8.63
N ALA A 105 5.50 1.54 -9.84
CA ALA A 105 5.97 2.44 -10.90
C ALA A 105 5.77 3.92 -10.53
N ALA A 106 4.61 4.27 -9.96
CA ALA A 106 4.32 5.63 -9.51
C ALA A 106 5.29 6.11 -8.42
N VAL A 107 5.53 5.29 -7.38
CA VAL A 107 6.50 5.61 -6.31
C VAL A 107 7.92 5.70 -6.86
N ALA A 108 8.31 4.81 -7.77
CA ALA A 108 9.62 4.88 -8.41
C ALA A 108 9.78 6.16 -9.25
N ALA A 109 8.72 6.68 -9.86
CA ALA A 109 8.75 7.98 -10.56
C ALA A 109 8.88 9.14 -9.57
N LEU A 110 8.09 9.13 -8.49
CA LEU A 110 8.14 10.13 -7.42
C LEU A 110 9.55 10.26 -6.83
N ARG A 111 10.22 9.14 -6.51
CA ARG A 111 11.56 9.15 -5.92
C ARG A 111 12.68 9.57 -6.88
N ARG A 112 12.46 9.46 -8.20
CA ARG A 112 13.44 9.82 -9.24
C ARG A 112 13.32 11.28 -9.69
N ALA A 113 12.13 11.87 -9.57
CA ALA A 113 11.88 13.27 -9.88
C ALA A 113 12.76 14.17 -9.01
#